data_AF-A0A259RM11-F1
#
_entry.id   AF-A0A259RM11-F1
#
_cell.length_a   1.000
_cell.length_b   1.000
_cell.length_c   1.000
_cell.angle_alpha   90.00
_cell.angle_beta   90.00
_cell.angle_gamma   90.00
#
_symmetry.space_group_name_H-M   'P 1'
#
loop_
_entity.id
_entity.type
_entity.pdbx_description
1 polymer ?
#
loop_
_entity_poly.entity_id
_entity_poly.type
_entity_poly.pdbx_seq_one_letter_code
_entity_poly.pdbx_strand_id
1 'polypeptide(L)'
;MNMRSLYSLVIAGALISAPMVWAAGPTASEEPTIKSLTPAEVASGALTPQVQGGVHFVSGGFGVEERAWLAAHAREFNTHLTFAVVPGGEFVADVPVRISDAKGALILEATSDGPQMFVQLPVGQYQVEATHDGQAIKRSFTVANARSVQITIGFKK
;
A
#
# COMPACT_ATOMS: atom_id res chain seq x y z
N MET A 1 -30.51 46.05 30.23
CA MET A 1 -31.67 45.55 31.00
C MET A 1 -31.18 44.39 31.83
N ASN A 2 -30.78 44.68 33.08
CA ASN A 2 -30.22 43.71 34.01
C ASN A 2 -31.36 43.20 34.89
N MET A 3 -31.55 41.89 34.99
CA MET A 3 -32.39 41.32 36.04
C MET A 3 -31.69 40.12 36.66
N ARG A 4 -31.33 40.33 37.93
CA ARG A 4 -30.92 39.32 38.91
C ARG A 4 -32.20 38.84 39.57
N SER A 5 -32.38 37.52 39.76
CA SER A 5 -32.93 37.01 41.03
C SER A 5 -32.74 35.50 41.17
N LEU A 6 -32.15 35.14 42.31
CA LEU A 6 -32.15 33.83 42.96
C LEU A 6 -33.57 33.42 43.36
N TYR A 7 -33.85 32.11 43.39
CA TYR A 7 -34.62 31.45 44.47
C TYR A 7 -34.21 29.97 44.58
N SER A 8 -33.86 29.57 45.81
CA SER A 8 -33.53 28.22 46.26
C SER A 8 -34.79 27.36 46.39
N LEU A 9 -34.71 26.04 46.14
CA LEU A 9 -35.38 25.03 46.97
C LEU A 9 -34.80 23.62 46.75
N VAL A 10 -34.54 22.93 47.85
CA VAL A 10 -34.07 21.54 47.99
C VAL A 10 -35.25 20.58 48.04
N ILE A 11 -35.23 19.48 47.29
CA ILE A 11 -35.97 18.21 47.53
C ILE A 11 -35.10 17.09 46.93
N ALA A 12 -34.31 16.33 47.71
CA ALA A 12 -34.63 15.06 48.38
C ALA A 12 -35.18 13.95 47.43
N GLY A 13 -34.46 12.83 47.31
CA GLY A 13 -35.05 11.56 46.85
C GLY A 13 -34.25 10.81 45.79
N ALA A 14 -33.79 9.62 46.17
CA ALA A 14 -33.08 8.66 45.35
C ALA A 14 -33.89 8.12 44.16
N LEU A 15 -33.19 7.73 43.09
CA LEU A 15 -33.17 6.37 42.53
C LEU A 15 -32.17 6.34 41.37
N ILE A 16 -31.24 5.40 41.44
CA ILE A 16 -30.26 5.13 40.40
C ILE A 16 -31.02 4.42 39.28
N SER A 17 -31.21 5.09 38.15
CA SER A 17 -31.56 4.44 36.88
C SER A 17 -30.58 4.96 35.85
N ALA A 18 -29.59 4.12 35.52
CA ALA A 18 -28.67 4.40 34.43
C ALA A 18 -29.48 4.36 33.11
N PRO A 19 -29.43 5.40 32.26
CA PRO A 19 -29.95 5.27 30.92
C PRO A 19 -28.94 4.42 30.12
N MET A 20 -29.37 3.24 29.70
CA MET A 20 -28.74 2.52 28.59
C MET A 20 -28.98 3.36 27.32
N VAL A 21 -28.05 4.28 27.05
CA VAL A 21 -28.03 5.04 25.79
C VAL A 21 -27.33 4.18 24.75
N TRP A 22 -28.12 3.47 23.94
CA TRP A 22 -27.63 2.93 22.67
C TRP A 22 -27.70 4.04 21.62
N ALA A 23 -26.56 4.67 21.38
CA ALA A 23 -26.17 5.31 20.11
C ALA A 23 -24.81 5.98 20.33
N ALA A 24 -23.74 5.17 20.35
CA ALA A 24 -22.42 5.72 20.06
C ALA A 24 -22.45 6.14 18.58
N GLY A 25 -22.80 7.39 18.31
CA GLY A 25 -22.47 8.01 17.05
C GLY A 25 -20.94 8.01 16.88
N PRO A 26 -20.40 7.85 15.67
CA PRO A 26 -19.01 8.20 15.46
C PRO A 26 -18.92 9.73 15.51
N THR A 27 -18.45 10.27 16.63
CA THR A 27 -17.97 11.64 16.67
C THR A 27 -16.72 11.68 15.81
N ALA A 28 -16.91 12.03 14.54
CA ALA A 28 -15.84 12.39 13.63
C ALA A 28 -15.13 13.62 14.18
N SER A 29 -13.92 13.43 14.68
CA SER A 29 -12.89 14.46 14.84
C SER A 29 -11.58 13.75 15.19
N GLU A 30 -10.81 13.35 14.18
CA GLU A 30 -9.35 13.26 14.29
C GLU A 30 -8.73 13.54 12.91
N GLU A 31 -7.74 14.43 12.93
CA GLU A 31 -7.11 15.19 11.84
C GLU A 31 -6.05 14.34 11.08
N PRO A 32 -5.66 14.65 9.81
CA PRO A 32 -5.07 13.68 8.91
C PRO A 32 -3.57 13.48 9.14
N THR A 33 -3.19 12.27 9.56
CA THR A 33 -1.80 11.78 9.58
C THR A 33 -1.69 10.53 8.70
N ILE A 34 -0.89 10.61 7.63
CA ILE A 34 -0.51 9.58 6.64
C ILE A 34 -1.22 8.21 6.79
N LYS A 35 -2.44 8.13 6.23
CA LYS A 35 -3.19 6.96 5.73
C LYS A 35 -2.80 5.58 6.28
N SER A 36 -3.08 5.33 7.55
CA SER A 36 -3.28 3.95 8.02
C SER A 36 -4.52 3.40 7.32
N LEU A 37 -4.34 2.40 6.46
CA LEU A 37 -5.46 1.68 5.83
C LEU A 37 -6.46 1.28 6.93
N THR A 38 -7.73 1.62 6.74
CA THR A 38 -8.76 1.19 7.68
C THR A 38 -8.85 -0.34 7.68
N PRO A 39 -9.25 -0.98 8.80
CA PRO A 39 -9.50 -2.42 8.80
C PRO A 39 -10.51 -2.86 7.73
N ALA A 40 -11.42 -1.98 7.33
CA ALA A 40 -12.34 -2.21 6.21
C ALA A 40 -11.61 -2.22 4.85
N GLU A 41 -10.70 -1.29 4.60
CA GLU A 41 -9.87 -1.29 3.38
C GLU A 41 -8.94 -2.50 3.32
N VAL A 42 -8.32 -2.89 4.44
CA VAL A 42 -7.51 -4.12 4.52
C VAL A 42 -8.37 -5.38 4.32
N ALA A 43 -9.57 -5.41 4.91
CA ALA A 43 -10.53 -6.51 4.71
C ALA A 43 -11.08 -6.58 3.28
N SER A 44 -11.08 -5.45 2.56
CA SER A 44 -11.41 -5.32 1.13
C SER A 44 -10.17 -5.39 0.24
N GLY A 45 -9.09 -6.06 0.64
CA GLY A 45 -7.95 -6.35 -0.23
C GLY A 45 -7.03 -5.16 -0.55
N ALA A 46 -6.98 -4.14 0.31
CA ALA A 46 -5.97 -3.08 0.20
C ALA A 46 -4.55 -3.62 0.45
N LEU A 47 -3.61 -3.19 -0.39
CA LEU A 47 -2.21 -3.52 -0.23
C LEU A 47 -1.51 -2.52 0.67
N THR A 48 -0.53 -2.98 1.44
CA THR A 48 0.27 -2.12 2.33
C THR A 48 1.61 -1.81 1.68
N PRO A 49 1.91 -0.54 1.34
CA PRO A 49 3.23 -0.15 0.89
C PRO A 49 4.30 -0.42 1.94
N GLN A 50 5.42 -0.98 1.51
CA GLN A 50 6.59 -1.26 2.31
C GLN A 50 7.74 -0.32 1.94
N VAL A 51 8.70 -0.16 2.85
CA VAL A 51 9.90 0.66 2.62
C VAL A 51 11.11 -0.18 2.90
N GLN A 52 12.05 -0.19 1.95
CA GLN A 52 13.35 -0.82 2.13
C GLN A 52 14.40 -0.03 1.37
N GLY A 53 15.58 0.15 1.95
CA GLY A 53 16.66 0.93 1.31
C GLY A 53 16.29 2.39 1.01
N GLY A 54 15.24 2.93 1.65
CA GLY A 54 14.72 4.28 1.38
C GLY A 54 13.82 4.39 0.15
N VAL A 55 13.46 3.27 -0.50
CA VAL A 55 12.49 3.23 -1.59
C VAL A 55 11.18 2.58 -1.14
N HIS A 56 10.07 3.13 -1.63
CA HIS A 56 8.74 2.59 -1.37
C HIS A 56 8.39 1.55 -2.43
N PHE A 57 7.82 0.43 -2.01
CA PHE A 57 7.33 -0.60 -2.93
C PHE A 57 6.07 -1.26 -2.41
N VAL A 58 5.34 -1.92 -3.30
CA VAL A 58 4.13 -2.69 -2.98
C VAL A 58 4.00 -3.83 -3.99
N SER A 59 3.65 -5.02 -3.51
CA SER A 59 3.44 -6.22 -4.33
C SER A 59 2.03 -6.78 -4.13
N GLY A 60 1.49 -7.41 -5.17
CA GLY A 60 0.20 -8.08 -5.12
C GLY A 60 -0.41 -8.29 -6.50
N GLY A 61 -1.74 -8.34 -6.54
CA GLY A 61 -2.50 -8.29 -7.78
C GLY A 61 -3.07 -9.62 -8.26
N PHE A 62 -3.16 -10.63 -7.39
CA PHE A 62 -3.95 -11.84 -7.66
C PHE A 62 -5.45 -11.56 -7.52
N GLY A 63 -5.83 -10.86 -6.44
CA GLY A 63 -7.18 -10.42 -6.16
C GLY A 63 -7.61 -9.25 -7.03
N VAL A 64 -8.91 -9.20 -7.30
CA VAL A 64 -9.53 -8.08 -8.04
C VAL A 64 -9.35 -6.77 -7.26
N GLU A 65 -9.48 -6.82 -5.94
CA GLU A 65 -9.34 -5.66 -5.07
C GLU A 65 -7.89 -5.15 -5.02
N GLU A 66 -6.91 -6.04 -4.89
CA GLU A 66 -5.48 -5.68 -4.93
C GLU A 66 -5.12 -4.99 -6.25
N ARG A 67 -5.61 -5.54 -7.38
CA ARG A 67 -5.41 -4.93 -8.70
C ARG A 67 -6.07 -3.56 -8.80
N ALA A 68 -7.27 -3.38 -8.23
CA ALA A 68 -7.93 -2.09 -8.19
C ALA A 68 -7.13 -1.09 -7.35
N TRP A 69 -6.59 -1.53 -6.20
CA TRP A 69 -5.72 -0.74 -5.34
C TRP A 69 -4.44 -0.33 -6.07
N LEU A 70 -3.74 -1.27 -6.72
CA LEU A 70 -2.54 -1.00 -7.51
C LEU A 70 -2.85 -0.02 -8.65
N ALA A 71 -3.94 -0.22 -9.38
CA ALA A 71 -4.34 0.68 -10.46
C ALA A 71 -4.65 2.10 -9.96
N ALA A 72 -5.31 2.24 -8.82
CA ALA A 72 -5.63 3.53 -8.21
C ALA A 72 -4.37 4.30 -7.76
N HIS A 73 -3.37 3.59 -7.24
CA HIS A 73 -2.12 4.16 -6.72
C HIS A 73 -0.97 4.10 -7.75
N ALA A 74 -1.23 3.64 -8.98
CA ALA A 74 -0.21 3.39 -10.00
C ALA A 74 0.65 4.63 -10.31
N ARG A 75 0.10 5.83 -10.17
CA ARG A 75 0.79 7.10 -10.43
C ARG A 75 1.79 7.48 -9.34
N GLU A 76 1.67 6.92 -8.15
CA GLU A 76 2.59 7.15 -7.03
C GLU A 76 3.89 6.35 -7.15
N PHE A 77 3.91 5.38 -8.06
CA PHE A 77 5.06 4.53 -8.35
C PHE A 77 5.48 4.71 -9.80
N ASN A 78 6.75 4.99 -10.03
CA ASN A 78 7.28 5.20 -11.37
C ASN A 78 7.86 3.93 -12.02
N THR A 79 7.88 2.80 -11.33
CA THR A 79 8.33 1.51 -11.89
C THR A 79 7.31 0.44 -11.57
N HIS A 80 6.78 -0.22 -12.60
CA HIS A 80 5.80 -1.31 -12.48
C HIS A 80 6.40 -2.57 -13.09
N LEU A 81 6.52 -3.61 -12.29
CA LEU A 81 7.02 -4.92 -12.69
C LEU A 81 5.85 -5.89 -12.79
N THR A 82 5.87 -6.72 -13.82
CA THR A 82 4.91 -7.83 -14.00
C THR A 82 5.65 -9.13 -14.22
N PHE A 83 5.30 -10.18 -13.49
CA PHE A 83 5.96 -11.48 -13.52
C PHE A 83 5.02 -12.57 -14.07
N ALA A 84 5.49 -13.32 -15.07
CA ALA A 84 4.73 -14.42 -15.64
C ALA A 84 5.63 -15.53 -16.23
N VAL A 85 5.09 -16.73 -16.40
CA VAL A 85 5.72 -17.83 -17.16
C VAL A 85 5.38 -17.71 -18.65
N VAL A 86 6.37 -17.97 -19.50
CA VAL A 86 6.26 -17.96 -20.96
C VAL A 86 6.86 -19.25 -21.56
N PRO A 87 6.22 -19.83 -22.60
CA PRO A 87 4.90 -19.47 -23.14
C PRO A 87 3.77 -19.86 -22.16
N GLY A 88 2.69 -19.08 -22.12
CA GLY A 88 1.51 -19.37 -21.29
C GLY A 88 0.90 -18.15 -20.60
N GLY A 89 1.73 -17.19 -20.20
CA GLY A 89 1.28 -15.97 -19.53
C GLY A 89 0.74 -16.21 -18.12
N GLU A 90 1.08 -17.34 -17.49
CA GLU A 90 0.67 -17.65 -16.12
C GLU A 90 1.37 -16.70 -15.16
N PHE A 91 0.58 -15.96 -14.38
CA PHE A 91 1.07 -15.03 -13.39
C PHE A 91 1.70 -15.76 -12.20
N VAL A 92 2.88 -15.32 -11.78
CA VAL A 92 3.64 -15.96 -10.69
C VAL A 92 3.90 -15.01 -9.54
N ALA A 93 4.10 -15.59 -8.36
CA ALA A 93 4.50 -14.89 -7.14
C ALA A 93 5.72 -15.59 -6.51
N ASP A 94 6.05 -15.21 -5.29
CA ASP A 94 7.25 -15.64 -4.58
C ASP A 94 8.50 -15.42 -5.44
N VAL A 95 8.55 -14.26 -6.10
CA VAL A 95 9.65 -13.87 -6.99
C VAL A 95 10.61 -12.99 -6.19
N PRO A 96 11.82 -13.46 -5.84
CA PRO A 96 12.87 -12.60 -5.34
C PRO A 96 13.25 -11.56 -6.41
N VAL A 97 13.20 -10.28 -6.01
CA VAL A 97 13.51 -9.12 -6.84
C VAL A 97 14.65 -8.36 -6.20
N ARG A 98 15.69 -8.10 -7.00
CA ARG A 98 16.82 -7.25 -6.65
C ARG A 98 16.88 -6.09 -7.64
N ILE A 99 16.93 -4.86 -7.14
CA ILE A 99 17.15 -3.68 -7.99
C ILE A 99 18.46 -3.03 -7.57
N SER A 100 19.35 -2.86 -8.54
CA SER A 100 20.64 -2.17 -8.37
C SER A 100 20.70 -0.91 -9.21
N ASP A 101 21.44 0.10 -8.74
CA ASP A 101 21.71 1.32 -9.50
C ASP A 101 22.78 1.10 -10.59
N ALA A 102 23.06 2.14 -11.37
CA ALA A 102 24.09 2.13 -12.42
C ALA A 102 25.51 1.81 -11.93
N LYS A 103 25.79 1.97 -10.63
CA LYS A 103 27.09 1.67 -9.99
C LYS A 103 27.12 0.25 -9.43
N GLY A 104 26.02 -0.51 -9.53
CA GLY A 104 25.87 -1.85 -8.99
C GLY A 104 25.48 -1.88 -7.51
N ALA A 105 25.17 -0.73 -6.89
CA ALA A 105 24.72 -0.68 -5.50
C ALA A 105 23.30 -1.23 -5.40
N LEU A 106 23.06 -2.15 -4.46
CA LEU A 106 21.75 -2.72 -4.19
C LEU A 106 20.85 -1.67 -3.52
N ILE A 107 19.74 -1.35 -4.16
CA ILE A 107 18.75 -0.36 -3.70
C ILE A 107 17.53 -1.05 -3.08
N LEU A 108 17.12 -2.19 -3.65
CA LEU A 108 15.96 -2.97 -3.18
C LEU A 108 16.28 -4.47 -3.28
N GLU A 109 15.89 -5.22 -2.25
CA GLU A 109 15.91 -6.67 -2.16
C GLU A 109 14.65 -7.16 -1.44
N ALA A 110 13.64 -7.53 -2.21
CA ALA A 110 12.34 -7.95 -1.69
C ALA A 110 11.81 -9.16 -2.46
N THR A 111 10.84 -9.86 -1.88
CA THR A 111 10.10 -10.92 -2.56
C THR A 111 8.73 -10.37 -2.95
N SER A 112 8.31 -10.59 -4.19
CA SER A 112 6.97 -10.19 -4.65
C SER A 112 5.94 -11.25 -4.28
N ASP A 113 4.97 -10.89 -3.45
CA ASP A 113 3.84 -11.76 -3.06
C ASP A 113 2.80 -11.95 -4.18
N GLY A 114 2.95 -11.26 -5.30
CA GLY A 114 2.04 -11.29 -6.42
C GLY A 114 2.73 -11.08 -7.77
N PRO A 115 1.97 -11.19 -8.87
CA PRO A 115 2.51 -11.00 -10.20
C PRO A 115 2.83 -9.56 -10.53
N GLN A 116 2.39 -8.60 -9.72
CA GLN A 116 2.69 -7.19 -9.91
C GLN A 116 3.47 -6.66 -8.71
N MET A 117 4.52 -5.90 -8.99
CA MET A 117 5.28 -5.17 -7.98
C MET A 117 5.55 -3.75 -8.45
N PHE A 118 5.11 -2.77 -7.69
CA PHE A 118 5.25 -1.36 -8.00
C PHE A 118 6.30 -0.77 -7.06
N VAL A 119 7.22 0.01 -7.62
CA VAL A 119 8.38 0.55 -6.90
C VAL A 119 8.55 2.02 -7.25
N GLN A 120 8.81 2.84 -6.24
CA GLN A 120 9.12 4.25 -6.39
C GLN A 120 10.63 4.44 -6.28
N LEU A 121 11.27 4.63 -7.44
CA LEU A 121 12.72 4.82 -7.55
C LEU A 121 13.07 6.29 -7.81
N PRO A 122 14.24 6.77 -7.34
CA PRO A 122 14.77 8.05 -7.83
C PRO A 122 14.96 8.04 -9.36
N VAL A 123 15.10 9.22 -9.96
CA VAL A 123 15.48 9.32 -11.38
C VAL A 123 16.89 8.79 -11.55
N GLY A 124 17.07 7.87 -12.49
CA GLY A 124 18.34 7.18 -12.67
C GLY A 124 18.26 5.98 -13.61
N GLN A 125 19.39 5.30 -13.76
CA GLN A 125 19.49 4.03 -14.47
C GLN A 125 19.60 2.89 -13.46
N TYR A 126 18.88 1.81 -13.73
CA TYR A 126 18.74 0.69 -12.84
C TYR A 126 18.80 -0.64 -13.60
N GLN A 127 19.08 -1.69 -12.85
CA GLN A 127 18.95 -3.06 -13.29
C GLN A 127 18.08 -3.82 -12.30
N VAL A 128 17.04 -4.46 -12.79
CA VAL A 128 16.24 -5.43 -12.03
C VAL A 128 16.71 -6.84 -12.35
N GLU A 129 16.85 -7.64 -11.31
CA GLU A 129 17.04 -9.09 -11.37
C GLU A 129 15.87 -9.74 -10.65
N ALA A 130 15.10 -10.56 -11.35
CA ALA A 130 13.99 -11.31 -10.79
C ALA A 130 14.24 -12.81 -10.98
N THR A 131 13.98 -13.59 -9.94
CA THR A 131 14.26 -15.03 -9.93
C THR A 131 12.98 -15.84 -9.71
N HIS A 132 12.78 -16.89 -10.49
CA HIS A 132 11.67 -17.82 -10.29
C HIS A 132 12.12 -19.22 -10.74
N ASP A 133 11.84 -20.26 -9.95
CA ASP A 133 12.26 -21.65 -10.21
C ASP A 133 13.74 -21.80 -10.63
N GLY A 134 14.63 -21.09 -9.92
CA GLY A 134 16.08 -21.10 -10.20
C GLY A 134 16.52 -20.32 -11.44
N GLN A 135 15.59 -19.70 -12.17
CA GLN A 135 15.89 -18.86 -13.33
C GLN A 135 15.93 -17.39 -12.93
N ALA A 136 17.11 -16.78 -13.00
CA ALA A 136 17.30 -15.35 -12.80
C ALA A 136 17.26 -14.60 -14.14
N ILE A 137 16.36 -13.62 -14.26
CA ILE A 137 16.24 -12.76 -15.44
C ILE A 137 16.62 -11.34 -15.05
N LYS A 138 17.54 -10.76 -15.85
CA LYS A 138 18.05 -9.40 -15.67
C LYS A 138 17.50 -8.47 -16.74
N ARG A 139 17.08 -7.27 -16.34
CA ARG A 139 16.63 -6.20 -17.24
C ARG A 139 17.14 -4.85 -16.77
N SER A 140 17.76 -4.11 -17.68
CA SER A 140 18.16 -2.71 -17.44
C SER A 140 17.05 -1.78 -17.88
N PHE A 141 16.84 -0.69 -17.13
CA PHE A 141 15.84 0.32 -17.42
C PHE A 141 16.26 1.70 -16.89
N THR A 142 15.54 2.73 -17.31
CA THR A 142 15.79 4.13 -16.91
C THR A 142 14.51 4.75 -16.40
N VAL A 143 14.57 5.34 -15.22
CA VAL A 143 13.46 6.05 -14.58
C VAL A 143 13.64 7.54 -14.82
N ALA A 144 12.59 8.20 -15.32
CA ALA A 144 12.56 9.64 -15.61
C ALA A 144 11.29 10.29 -15.04
N ASN A 145 11.33 11.60 -14.76
CA ASN A 145 10.28 12.34 -14.03
C ASN A 145 8.87 12.34 -14.66
N ALA A 146 8.71 11.92 -15.92
CA ALA A 146 7.46 12.12 -16.66
C ALA A 146 6.71 10.83 -17.02
N ARG A 147 7.33 9.65 -16.90
CA ARG A 147 6.74 8.38 -17.36
C ARG A 147 7.06 7.27 -16.39
N SER A 148 6.04 6.48 -16.03
CA SER A 148 6.27 5.21 -15.38
C SER A 148 6.88 4.22 -16.38
N VAL A 149 7.78 3.38 -15.88
CA VAL A 149 8.40 2.31 -16.64
C VAL A 149 7.65 1.03 -16.33
N GLN A 150 7.15 0.36 -17.36
CA GLN A 150 6.53 -0.96 -17.22
C GLN A 150 7.47 -2.03 -17.75
N ILE A 151 7.74 -3.04 -16.94
CA ILE A 151 8.66 -4.13 -17.27
C ILE A 151 7.95 -5.45 -17.03
N THR A 152 7.78 -6.23 -18.10
CA THR A 152 7.28 -7.60 -17.99
C THR A 152 8.46 -8.56 -18.03
N ILE A 153 8.55 -9.42 -17.02
CA ILE A 153 9.56 -10.47 -16.90
C ILE A 153 8.87 -11.81 -17.12
N GLY A 154 9.24 -12.46 -18.23
CA GLY A 154 8.74 -13.77 -18.63
C GLY A 154 9.74 -14.88 -18.30
N PHE A 155 9.43 -15.76 -17.35
CA PHE A 155 10.24 -16.94 -16.99
C PHE A 155 9.94 -18.10 -17.94
N LYS A 156 10.95 -18.87 -18.34
CA LYS A 156 10.69 -20.05 -19.18
C LYS A 156 10.19 -21.20 -18.31
N LYS A 157 9.33 -22.06 -18.86
CA LYS A 157 8.96 -23.32 -18.21
C LYS A 157 10.03 -24.39 -18.41
#